data_AF-A0AAD7YHZ8-F1
#
_entry.id   AF-A0AAD7YHZ8-F1
#
_cell.length_a   1.000
_cell.length_b   1.000
_cell.length_c   1.000
_cell.angle_alpha   90.00
_cell.angle_beta   90.00
_cell.angle_gamma   90.00
#
_symmetry.space_group_name_H-M   'P 1'
#
loop_
_entity.id
_entity.type
_entity.pdbx_description
1 polymer ?
#
loop_
_entity_poly.entity_id
_entity_poly.type
_entity_poly.pdbx_seq_one_letter_code
_entity_poly.pdbx_strand_id
1 'polypeptide(L)'
;MGLSQLVKQATRVPDVVGHTANCLDLLLTTDPDRCIVTVSSPIGTSDHCLVKSVSTFSPPDCDSRGERRMWRYKSADWDEMRHFFASYPWQQVCFSSEDPSSCADAISDVVRQAMEYYIPYSDVPVGGSAHPWFNADCAEAEKRKHSAFLAWADARDRKAPDLSSKKRAFNHAAKSYKKALRRARFDRITHIGKKLSAQPSGSRAFWSLAKSVEANFCRPTLPPLVKPDGILAHTAREKAGLFASLFAHNSRLDTSSATPPSLPHCDSSMSEVRIRNKEVLRALCRLDVNKASGPDGVPAIVLKACAPELGNTPEINDLLYMSISGVTNSAAQATISSTISKDSSSSSLYKLSNSMYSSSNNSKT
;
A
#
# COMPACT_ATOMS: atom_id res chain seq x y z
N MET A 1 -38.53 -30.02 12.84
CA MET A 1 -37.39 -29.69 11.97
C MET A 1 -36.20 -30.51 12.45
N GLY A 2 -35.71 -31.45 11.66
CA GLY A 2 -34.60 -32.34 12.07
C GLY A 2 -33.26 -31.63 11.94
N LEU A 3 -32.56 -31.46 13.06
CA LEU A 3 -31.18 -30.97 13.07
C LEU A 3 -30.23 -32.16 12.94
N SER A 4 -29.24 -32.05 12.04
CA SER A 4 -28.17 -33.03 11.86
C SER A 4 -26.88 -32.52 12.48
N GLN A 5 -26.22 -33.36 13.28
CA GLN A 5 -24.89 -33.07 13.82
C GLN A 5 -23.79 -33.52 12.85
N LEU A 6 -22.94 -32.59 12.43
CA LEU A 6 -21.87 -32.86 11.46
C LEU A 6 -20.54 -33.28 12.09
N VAL A 7 -20.23 -32.80 13.30
CA VAL A 7 -19.05 -33.24 14.03
C VAL A 7 -19.34 -34.59 14.69
N LYS A 8 -18.77 -35.66 14.13
CA LYS A 8 -18.98 -37.05 14.63
C LYS A 8 -17.76 -37.62 15.37
N GLN A 9 -16.62 -36.94 15.28
CA GLN A 9 -15.34 -37.38 15.82
C GLN A 9 -14.99 -36.63 17.11
N ALA A 10 -14.18 -37.25 17.97
CA ALA A 10 -13.79 -36.63 19.23
C ALA A 10 -12.99 -35.33 19.00
N THR A 11 -13.50 -34.23 19.55
CA THR A 11 -12.90 -32.91 19.40
C THR A 11 -12.12 -32.47 20.62
N ARG A 12 -12.35 -33.05 21.80
CA ARG A 12 -11.48 -32.92 22.95
C ARG A 12 -10.56 -34.13 23.05
N VAL A 13 -9.27 -33.88 22.98
CA VAL A 13 -8.18 -34.85 23.09
C VAL A 13 -7.31 -34.46 24.29
N PRO A 14 -7.57 -35.05 25.47
CA PRO A 14 -6.77 -34.76 26.66
C PRO A 14 -5.36 -35.33 26.52
N ASP A 15 -4.39 -34.52 26.97
CA ASP A 15 -2.96 -34.83 27.04
C ASP A 15 -2.60 -35.68 28.28
N VAL A 16 -3.49 -35.75 29.26
CA VAL A 16 -3.36 -36.57 30.48
C VAL A 16 -3.57 -38.06 30.19
N VAL A 17 -2.72 -38.90 30.79
CA VAL A 17 -2.83 -40.37 30.72
C VAL A 17 -4.04 -40.83 31.54
N GLY A 18 -4.90 -41.66 30.94
CA GLY A 18 -6.13 -42.17 31.57
C GLY A 18 -7.40 -41.41 31.21
N HIS A 19 -7.30 -40.20 30.63
CA HIS A 19 -8.47 -39.48 30.13
C HIS A 19 -8.85 -39.95 28.71
N THR A 20 -10.15 -40.05 28.45
CA THR A 20 -10.71 -40.44 27.15
C THR A 20 -11.00 -39.22 26.28
N ALA A 21 -10.89 -39.40 24.97
CA ALA A 21 -11.23 -38.36 24.01
C ALA A 21 -12.75 -38.31 23.81
N ASN A 22 -13.33 -37.09 23.81
CA ASN A 22 -14.78 -36.88 23.74
C ASN A 22 -15.15 -35.88 22.64
N CYS A 23 -16.33 -36.03 22.05
CA CYS A 23 -16.90 -35.02 21.15
C CYS A 23 -17.59 -33.96 22.01
N LEU A 24 -17.01 -32.76 22.10
CA LEU A 24 -17.60 -31.64 22.85
C LEU A 24 -18.09 -30.51 21.94
N ASP A 25 -17.50 -30.37 20.77
CA ASP A 25 -17.84 -29.31 19.84
C ASP A 25 -18.95 -29.81 18.90
N LEU A 26 -20.10 -29.14 18.94
CA LEU A 26 -21.28 -29.52 18.16
C LEU A 26 -21.46 -28.54 16.99
N LEU A 27 -21.75 -29.08 15.82
CA LEU A 27 -22.20 -28.29 14.67
C LEU A 27 -23.50 -28.90 14.15
N LEU A 28 -24.59 -28.20 14.41
CA LEU A 28 -25.95 -28.60 14.06
C LEU A 28 -26.43 -27.82 12.85
N THR A 29 -26.96 -28.50 11.84
CA THR A 29 -27.52 -27.87 10.64
C THR A 29 -28.77 -28.61 10.18
N THR A 30 -29.70 -27.89 9.57
CA THR A 30 -30.85 -28.49 8.86
C THR A 30 -30.47 -28.95 7.44
N ASP A 31 -29.33 -28.51 6.92
CA ASP A 31 -28.84 -28.82 5.58
C ASP A 31 -27.39 -29.34 5.66
N PRO A 32 -27.20 -30.67 5.84
CA PRO A 32 -25.88 -31.26 6.03
C PRO A 32 -25.02 -31.27 4.75
N ASP A 33 -25.65 -31.37 3.58
CA ASP A 33 -24.95 -31.52 2.29
C ASP A 33 -24.25 -30.24 1.84
N ARG A 34 -24.61 -29.10 2.44
CA ARG A 34 -24.04 -27.78 2.14
C ARG A 34 -22.88 -27.36 3.05
N CYS A 35 -22.51 -28.21 4.00
CA CYS A 35 -21.50 -27.89 5.01
C CYS A 35 -20.41 -28.96 5.02
N ILE A 36 -19.17 -28.56 4.71
CA ILE A 36 -18.01 -29.44 4.80
C ILE A 36 -17.33 -29.19 6.15
N VAL A 37 -17.28 -30.23 6.99
CA VAL A 37 -16.61 -30.18 8.29
C VAL A 37 -15.31 -30.95 8.26
N THR A 38 -14.25 -30.31 8.74
CA THR A 38 -12.92 -30.91 8.91
C THR A 38 -12.46 -30.70 10.34
N VAL A 39 -11.93 -31.76 10.96
CA VAL A 39 -11.33 -31.67 12.30
C VAL A 39 -9.84 -31.89 12.17
N SER A 40 -9.08 -30.92 12.65
CA SER A 40 -7.62 -30.93 12.62
C SER A 40 -7.04 -31.07 14.03
N SER A 41 -5.80 -31.52 14.11
CA SER A 41 -5.05 -31.64 15.36
C SER A 41 -5.14 -30.36 16.22
N PRO A 42 -5.10 -30.46 17.56
CA PRO A 42 -5.17 -29.31 18.44
C PRO A 42 -4.14 -28.21 18.16
N ILE A 43 -4.54 -26.97 18.48
CA ILE A 43 -3.71 -25.77 18.35
C ILE A 43 -2.99 -25.50 19.68
N GLY A 44 -1.66 -25.36 19.61
CA GLY A 44 -0.87 -24.94 20.75
C GLY A 44 -0.96 -25.91 21.93
N THR A 45 -1.47 -25.42 23.06
CA THR A 45 -1.71 -26.18 24.31
C THR A 45 -3.18 -26.50 24.53
N SER A 46 -4.04 -26.22 23.56
CA SER A 46 -5.45 -26.59 23.63
C SER A 46 -5.57 -28.12 23.65
N ASP A 47 -6.43 -28.64 24.51
CA ASP A 47 -6.91 -30.02 24.44
C ASP A 47 -8.08 -30.15 23.44
N HIS A 48 -8.54 -29.06 22.83
CA HIS A 48 -9.50 -29.08 21.73
C HIS A 48 -8.82 -29.10 20.34
N CYS A 49 -9.27 -30.04 19.52
CA CYS A 49 -9.04 -30.10 18.08
C CYS A 49 -9.68 -28.90 17.39
N LEU A 50 -9.07 -28.46 16.28
CA LEU A 50 -9.64 -27.39 15.48
C LEU A 50 -10.77 -27.95 14.62
N VAL A 51 -12.00 -27.49 14.86
CA VAL A 51 -13.15 -27.78 14.00
C VAL A 51 -13.31 -26.64 13.00
N LYS A 52 -13.17 -26.95 11.71
CA LYS A 52 -13.42 -26.00 10.61
C LYS A 52 -14.64 -26.47 9.83
N SER A 53 -15.61 -25.57 9.68
CA SER A 53 -16.78 -25.76 8.82
C SER A 53 -16.74 -24.75 7.68
N VAL A 54 -16.99 -25.21 6.46
CA VAL A 54 -17.12 -24.36 5.28
C VAL A 54 -18.52 -24.55 4.73
N SER A 55 -19.30 -23.47 4.65
CA SER A 55 -20.64 -23.48 4.07
C SER A 55 -20.60 -22.97 2.65
N THR A 56 -21.43 -23.52 1.77
CA THR A 56 -21.62 -22.98 0.41
C THR A 56 -22.30 -21.60 0.40
N PHE A 57 -22.88 -21.16 1.53
CA PHE A 57 -23.43 -19.81 1.69
C PHE A 57 -22.41 -18.77 2.12
N SER A 58 -21.18 -19.19 2.44
CA SER A 58 -20.13 -18.24 2.77
C SER A 58 -19.94 -17.32 1.57
N PRO A 59 -20.17 -16.00 1.71
CA PRO A 59 -19.78 -15.08 0.66
C PRO A 59 -18.30 -15.33 0.36
N PRO A 60 -17.86 -15.21 -0.91
CA PRO A 60 -16.44 -15.27 -1.21
C PRO A 60 -15.74 -14.33 -0.25
N ASP A 61 -14.69 -14.80 0.42
CA ASP A 61 -13.89 -13.99 1.32
C ASP A 61 -13.66 -12.64 0.64
N CYS A 62 -14.02 -11.54 1.32
CA CYS A 62 -13.73 -10.19 0.85
C CYS A 62 -12.22 -9.93 1.07
N ASP A 63 -11.39 -10.76 0.44
CA ASP A 63 -9.93 -10.75 0.61
C ASP A 63 -9.22 -10.33 -0.68
N SER A 64 -9.93 -9.63 -1.57
CA SER A 64 -9.25 -8.71 -2.48
C SER A 64 -8.82 -7.47 -1.69
N ARG A 65 -7.93 -7.68 -0.71
CA ARG A 65 -6.91 -6.68 -0.44
C ARG A 65 -6.16 -6.58 -1.76
N GLY A 66 -6.59 -5.66 -2.61
CA GLY A 66 -6.23 -5.62 -4.03
C GLY A 66 -4.73 -5.73 -4.25
N GLU A 67 -4.29 -6.02 -5.45
CA GLU A 67 -2.87 -6.07 -5.72
C GLU A 67 -2.29 -4.66 -5.80
N ARG A 68 -1.08 -4.47 -5.27
CA ARG A 68 -0.30 -3.26 -5.53
C ARG A 68 0.82 -3.60 -6.50
N ARG A 69 0.95 -2.78 -7.55
CA ARG A 69 2.08 -2.85 -8.48
C ARG A 69 3.36 -2.37 -7.79
N MET A 70 4.41 -3.18 -7.86
CA MET A 70 5.74 -2.86 -7.34
C MET A 70 6.75 -2.81 -8.49
N TRP A 71 7.19 -1.60 -8.83
CA TRP A 71 8.20 -1.33 -9.85
C TRP A 71 9.61 -1.74 -9.38
N ARG A 72 10.40 -2.33 -10.29
CA ARG A 72 11.79 -2.76 -10.05
C ARG A 72 12.77 -1.82 -10.73
N TYR A 73 12.89 -0.60 -10.20
CA TYR A 73 13.74 0.46 -10.78
C TYR A 73 15.22 0.11 -10.97
N LYS A 74 15.76 -0.86 -10.24
CA LYS A 74 17.15 -1.33 -10.40
C LYS A 74 17.37 -2.15 -11.67
N SER A 75 16.29 -2.68 -12.24
CA SER A 75 16.29 -3.51 -13.45
C SER A 75 15.62 -2.79 -14.62
N ALA A 76 15.41 -1.48 -14.49
CA ALA A 76 14.80 -0.67 -15.54
C ALA A 76 15.80 -0.40 -16.66
N ASP A 77 15.30 -0.45 -17.90
CA ASP A 77 16.04 -0.03 -19.08
C ASP A 77 15.88 1.49 -19.28
N TRP A 78 16.71 2.25 -18.57
CA TRP A 78 16.66 3.71 -18.63
C TRP A 78 17.17 4.28 -19.94
N ASP A 79 18.04 3.56 -20.64
CA ASP A 79 18.60 4.01 -21.92
C ASP A 79 17.53 3.97 -23.01
N GLU A 80 16.84 2.83 -23.19
CA GLU A 80 15.75 2.73 -24.17
C GLU A 80 14.58 3.67 -23.83
N MET A 81 14.24 3.80 -22.54
CA MET A 81 13.22 4.76 -22.10
C MET A 81 13.59 6.21 -22.45
N ARG A 82 14.87 6.58 -22.35
CA ARG A 82 15.36 7.90 -22.77
C ARG A 82 15.27 8.06 -24.29
N HIS A 83 15.75 7.09 -25.07
CA HIS A 83 15.65 7.12 -26.53
C HIS A 83 14.19 7.25 -27.01
N PHE A 84 13.27 6.54 -26.37
CA PHE A 84 11.84 6.68 -26.61
C PHE A 84 11.38 8.13 -26.40
N PHE A 85 11.68 8.74 -25.25
CA PHE A 85 11.29 10.13 -24.99
C PHE A 85 11.94 11.15 -25.91
N ALA A 86 13.18 10.93 -26.36
CA ALA A 86 13.87 11.81 -27.30
C ALA A 86 13.22 11.80 -28.69
N SER A 87 12.67 10.66 -29.10
CA SER A 87 12.00 10.48 -30.41
C SER A 87 10.48 10.70 -30.37
N TYR A 88 9.90 10.90 -29.18
CA TYR A 88 8.46 10.96 -29.02
C TYR A 88 7.87 12.27 -29.57
N PRO A 89 6.77 12.23 -30.35
CA PRO A 89 6.12 13.42 -30.90
C PRO A 89 5.29 14.17 -29.85
N TRP A 90 5.97 14.82 -28.89
CA TRP A 90 5.34 15.50 -27.74
C TRP A 90 4.31 16.55 -28.18
N GLN A 91 4.66 17.41 -29.13
CA GLN A 91 3.78 18.49 -29.58
C GLN A 91 2.45 17.97 -30.15
N GLN A 92 2.50 16.95 -31.00
CA GLN A 92 1.32 16.44 -31.69
C GLN A 92 0.37 15.71 -30.74
N VAL A 93 0.92 14.99 -29.75
CA VAL A 93 0.14 14.10 -28.89
C VAL A 93 -0.27 14.75 -27.57
N CYS A 94 0.62 15.54 -26.95
CA CYS A 94 0.39 16.07 -25.62
C CYS A 94 -0.13 17.51 -25.60
N PHE A 95 0.00 18.25 -26.71
CA PHE A 95 -0.35 19.68 -26.79
C PHE A 95 -1.47 19.97 -27.78
N SER A 96 -2.42 19.03 -27.93
CA SER A 96 -3.60 19.22 -28.77
C SER A 96 -4.68 20.13 -28.12
N SER A 97 -4.53 20.47 -26.83
CA SER A 97 -5.45 21.31 -26.05
C SER A 97 -4.73 22.58 -25.59
N GLU A 98 -5.48 23.68 -25.43
CA GLU A 98 -4.99 24.92 -24.81
C GLU A 98 -5.05 24.87 -23.27
N ASP A 99 -5.71 23.85 -22.69
CA ASP A 99 -5.78 23.66 -21.24
C ASP A 99 -4.49 23.02 -20.69
N PRO A 100 -3.76 23.68 -19.78
CA PRO A 100 -2.53 23.14 -19.20
C PRO A 100 -2.76 21.83 -18.44
N SER A 101 -3.93 21.64 -17.83
CA SER A 101 -4.23 20.45 -17.04
C SER A 101 -4.31 19.21 -17.94
N SER A 102 -5.04 19.33 -19.05
CA SER A 102 -5.15 18.29 -20.08
C SER A 102 -3.79 17.92 -20.67
N CYS A 103 -2.93 18.90 -20.94
CA CYS A 103 -1.57 18.65 -21.44
C CYS A 103 -0.69 17.91 -20.41
N ALA A 104 -0.82 18.27 -19.13
CA ALA A 104 -0.08 17.59 -18.05
C ALA A 104 -0.54 16.13 -17.85
N ASP A 105 -1.84 15.87 -17.99
CA ASP A 105 -2.39 14.50 -17.93
C ASP A 105 -1.90 13.67 -19.11
N ALA A 106 -1.92 14.21 -20.32
CA ALA A 106 -1.40 13.54 -21.52
C ALA A 106 0.09 13.18 -21.38
N ILE A 107 0.93 14.09 -20.88
CA ILE A 107 2.35 13.80 -20.61
C ILE A 107 2.48 12.70 -19.56
N SER A 108 1.71 12.78 -18.48
CA SER A 108 1.74 11.79 -17.41
C SER A 108 1.37 10.39 -17.91
N ASP A 109 0.40 10.30 -18.82
CA ASP A 109 -0.01 9.05 -19.46
C ASP A 109 1.06 8.47 -20.37
N VAL A 110 1.77 9.30 -21.15
CA VAL A 110 2.91 8.86 -21.97
C VAL A 110 4.03 8.31 -21.08
N VAL A 111 4.35 9.02 -20.00
CA VAL A 111 5.39 8.58 -19.05
C VAL A 111 4.97 7.27 -18.38
N ARG A 112 3.70 7.13 -17.97
CA ARG A 112 3.19 5.90 -17.36
C ARG A 112 3.21 4.72 -18.33
N GLN A 113 2.88 4.93 -19.61
CA GLN A 113 3.00 3.91 -20.64
C GLN A 113 4.46 3.49 -20.82
N ALA A 114 5.38 4.44 -20.96
CA ALA A 114 6.81 4.13 -21.05
C ALA A 114 7.31 3.33 -19.83
N MET A 115 6.85 3.66 -18.62
CA MET A 115 7.16 2.86 -17.43
C MET A 115 6.72 1.39 -17.58
N GLU A 116 5.54 1.13 -18.16
CA GLU A 116 5.06 -0.24 -18.37
C GLU A 116 5.92 -1.06 -19.34
N TYR A 117 6.52 -0.41 -20.35
CA TYR A 117 7.39 -1.08 -21.33
C TYR A 117 8.82 -1.27 -20.83
N TYR A 118 9.40 -0.26 -20.16
CA TYR A 118 10.85 -0.23 -19.86
C TYR A 118 11.20 -0.53 -18.40
N ILE A 119 10.21 -0.64 -17.51
CA ILE A 119 10.44 -0.92 -16.08
C ILE A 119 9.74 -2.22 -15.68
N PRO A 120 10.49 -3.29 -15.37
CA PRO A 120 9.90 -4.51 -14.86
C PRO A 120 9.10 -4.26 -13.57
N TYR A 121 7.95 -4.89 -13.42
CA TYR A 121 7.11 -4.80 -12.23
C TYR A 121 6.61 -6.17 -11.78
N SER A 122 6.10 -6.21 -10.55
CA SER A 122 5.38 -7.36 -10.01
C SER A 122 4.20 -6.90 -9.18
N ASP A 123 3.06 -7.54 -9.34
CA ASP A 123 1.88 -7.29 -8.53
C ASP A 123 1.98 -8.09 -7.23
N VAL A 124 1.77 -7.40 -6.11
CA VAL A 124 1.94 -7.95 -4.76
C VAL A 124 0.64 -7.76 -4.00
N PRO A 125 0.07 -8.78 -3.34
CA PRO A 125 -1.17 -8.62 -2.58
C PRO A 125 -1.01 -7.57 -1.47
N VAL A 126 -1.99 -6.67 -1.37
CA VAL A 126 -2.05 -5.71 -0.27
C VAL A 126 -2.32 -6.47 1.03
N GLY A 127 -1.65 -6.12 2.13
CA GLY A 127 -1.86 -6.77 3.43
C GLY A 127 -0.77 -7.74 3.89
N GLY A 128 0.20 -8.08 3.02
CA GLY A 128 1.39 -8.85 3.39
C GLY A 128 1.12 -10.28 3.84
N SER A 129 2.18 -11.07 4.00
CA SER A 129 2.07 -12.42 4.58
C SER A 129 1.64 -12.30 6.05
N ALA A 130 0.57 -13.01 6.43
CA ALA A 130 0.03 -13.02 7.78
C ALA A 130 1.09 -13.40 8.84
N HIS A 131 2.11 -14.20 8.46
CA HIS A 131 3.15 -14.66 9.38
C HIS A 131 4.55 -14.71 8.71
N PRO A 132 5.29 -13.58 8.68
CA PRO A 132 6.62 -13.51 8.06
C PRO A 132 7.70 -14.40 8.68
N TRP A 133 7.40 -15.06 9.81
CA TRP A 133 8.31 -15.92 10.57
C TRP A 133 7.94 -17.41 10.46
N PHE A 134 6.80 -17.76 9.85
CA PHE A 134 6.44 -19.14 9.60
C PHE A 134 7.23 -19.64 8.39
N ASN A 135 8.22 -20.49 8.64
CA ASN A 135 9.15 -20.99 7.64
C ASN A 135 8.83 -22.45 7.24
N ALA A 136 9.60 -22.99 6.28
CA ALA A 136 9.43 -24.36 5.79
C ALA A 136 9.54 -25.41 6.91
N ASP A 137 10.41 -25.20 7.91
CA ASP A 137 10.56 -26.09 9.05
C ASP A 137 9.29 -26.16 9.90
N CYS A 138 8.64 -25.01 10.13
CA CYS A 138 7.34 -24.95 10.81
C CYS A 138 6.26 -25.68 10.02
N ALA A 139 6.19 -25.46 8.70
CA ALA A 139 5.23 -26.12 7.82
C ALA A 139 5.39 -27.64 7.81
N GLU A 140 6.64 -28.10 7.74
CA GLU A 140 6.95 -29.54 7.73
C GLU A 140 6.68 -30.18 9.10
N ALA A 141 7.03 -29.50 10.20
CA ALA A 141 6.71 -29.99 11.54
C ALA A 141 5.19 -30.03 11.80
N GLU A 142 4.42 -29.10 11.23
CA GLU A 142 2.96 -29.12 11.26
C GLU A 142 2.40 -30.31 10.49
N LYS A 143 2.89 -30.56 9.26
CA LYS A 143 2.49 -31.74 8.47
C LYS A 143 2.75 -33.04 9.22
N ARG A 144 3.92 -33.19 9.85
CA ARG A 144 4.26 -34.37 10.67
C ARG A 144 3.37 -34.51 11.90
N LYS A 145 3.05 -33.41 12.56
CA LYS A 145 2.09 -33.40 13.69
C LYS A 145 0.71 -33.86 13.21
N HIS A 146 0.24 -33.33 12.08
CA HIS A 146 -1.06 -33.66 11.51
C HIS A 146 -1.14 -35.13 11.05
N SER A 147 -0.12 -35.63 10.35
CA SER A 147 -0.10 -37.04 9.91
C SER A 147 -0.05 -38.01 11.10
N ALA A 148 0.73 -37.72 12.13
CA ALA A 148 0.76 -38.51 13.35
C ALA A 148 -0.57 -38.47 14.12
N PHE A 149 -1.28 -37.32 14.09
CA PHE A 149 -2.62 -37.18 14.65
C PHE A 149 -3.62 -38.07 13.91
N LEU A 150 -3.64 -38.02 12.57
CA LEU A 150 -4.54 -38.85 11.77
C LEU A 150 -4.28 -40.35 12.00
N ALA A 151 -3.00 -40.77 12.03
CA ALA A 151 -2.64 -42.16 12.31
C ALA A 151 -3.05 -42.60 13.72
N TRP A 152 -2.99 -41.71 14.71
CA TRP A 152 -3.47 -42.00 16.07
C TRP A 152 -5.00 -42.02 16.16
N ALA A 153 -5.69 -41.09 15.49
CA ALA A 153 -7.15 -41.03 15.45
C ALA A 153 -7.74 -42.29 14.80
N ASP A 154 -7.19 -42.71 13.66
CA ASP A 154 -7.60 -43.93 12.97
C ASP A 154 -7.28 -45.20 13.79
N ALA A 155 -6.12 -45.29 14.43
CA ALA A 155 -5.80 -46.40 15.35
C ALA A 155 -6.77 -46.47 16.55
N ARG A 156 -7.24 -45.31 17.03
CA ARG A 156 -8.25 -45.23 18.10
C ARG A 156 -9.61 -45.74 17.62
N ASP A 157 -10.04 -45.31 16.44
CA ASP A 157 -11.34 -45.69 15.89
C ASP A 157 -11.39 -47.20 15.58
N ARG A 158 -10.27 -47.77 15.12
CA ARG A 158 -10.12 -49.21 14.86
C ARG A 158 -9.78 -50.05 16.10
N LYS A 159 -9.64 -49.44 17.29
CA LYS A 159 -9.20 -50.10 18.54
C LYS A 159 -7.91 -50.92 18.35
N ALA A 160 -6.96 -50.37 17.62
CA ALA A 160 -5.71 -51.07 17.27
C ALA A 160 -4.84 -51.33 18.52
N PRO A 161 -4.10 -52.46 18.56
CA PRO A 161 -3.25 -52.80 19.69
C PRO A 161 -2.05 -51.87 19.88
N ASP A 162 -1.66 -51.11 18.84
CA ASP A 162 -0.53 -50.19 18.83
C ASP A 162 -0.91 -48.73 19.22
N LEU A 163 -2.14 -48.52 19.71
CA LEU A 163 -2.69 -47.20 20.06
C LEU A 163 -1.74 -46.36 20.93
N SER A 164 -1.13 -46.98 21.96
CA SER A 164 -0.20 -46.30 22.87
C SER A 164 1.07 -45.82 22.17
N SER A 165 1.57 -46.59 21.19
CA SER A 165 2.74 -46.22 20.37
C SER A 165 2.41 -45.05 19.46
N LYS A 166 1.27 -45.09 18.77
CA LYS A 166 0.79 -43.99 17.92
C LYS A 166 0.52 -42.71 18.71
N LYS A 167 -0.06 -42.81 19.93
CA LYS A 167 -0.23 -41.65 20.84
C LYS A 167 1.12 -41.03 21.22
N ARG A 168 2.13 -41.86 21.51
CA ARG A 168 3.49 -41.38 21.81
C ARG A 168 4.13 -40.67 20.62
N ALA A 169 3.96 -41.21 19.42
CA ALA A 169 4.46 -40.59 18.18
C ALA A 169 3.79 -39.23 17.93
N PHE A 170 2.47 -39.13 18.09
CA PHE A 170 1.75 -37.85 18.02
C PHE A 170 2.26 -36.83 19.04
N ASN A 171 2.40 -37.23 20.31
CA ASN A 171 2.92 -36.36 21.37
C ASN A 171 4.35 -35.87 21.07
N HIS A 172 5.19 -36.74 20.50
CA HIS A 172 6.54 -36.37 20.09
C HIS A 172 6.51 -35.34 18.94
N ALA A 173 5.70 -35.58 17.91
CA ALA A 173 5.52 -34.66 16.78
C ALA A 173 4.96 -33.30 17.24
N ALA A 174 4.00 -33.29 18.17
CA ALA A 174 3.44 -32.06 18.75
C ALA A 174 4.50 -31.25 19.53
N LYS A 175 5.35 -31.90 20.33
CA LYS A 175 6.48 -31.26 21.02
C LYS A 175 7.50 -30.70 20.02
N SER A 176 7.80 -31.44 18.96
CA SER A 176 8.71 -31.01 17.89
C SER A 176 8.18 -29.77 17.18
N TYR A 177 6.91 -29.77 16.78
CA TYR A 177 6.23 -28.60 16.20
C TYR A 177 6.31 -27.38 17.11
N LYS A 178 6.02 -27.52 18.41
CA LYS A 178 6.14 -26.43 19.39
C LYS A 178 7.57 -25.90 19.52
N LYS A 179 8.58 -26.76 19.35
CA LYS A 179 9.99 -26.36 19.35
C LYS A 179 10.34 -25.58 18.08
N ALA A 180 9.92 -26.05 16.91
CA ALA A 180 10.12 -25.37 15.63
C ALA A 180 9.50 -23.96 15.64
N LEU A 181 8.25 -23.84 16.11
CA LEU A 181 7.55 -22.56 16.21
C LEU A 181 8.27 -21.56 17.12
N ARG A 182 8.73 -22.01 18.30
CA ARG A 182 9.49 -21.17 19.24
C ARG A 182 10.82 -20.71 18.64
N ARG A 183 11.53 -21.61 17.97
CA ARG A 183 12.80 -21.30 17.31
C ARG A 183 12.61 -20.27 16.20
N ALA A 184 11.66 -20.50 15.29
CA ALA A 184 11.39 -19.58 14.19
C ALA A 184 10.98 -18.17 14.70
N ARG A 185 10.18 -18.10 15.76
CA ARG A 185 9.82 -16.83 16.41
C ARG A 185 11.03 -16.15 17.06
N PHE A 186 11.87 -16.90 17.78
CA PHE A 186 13.08 -16.37 18.40
C PHE A 186 14.09 -15.85 17.37
N ASP A 187 14.34 -16.63 16.31
CA ASP A 187 15.25 -16.27 15.22
C ASP A 187 14.77 -14.99 14.52
N ARG A 188 13.45 -14.87 14.29
CA ARG A 188 12.85 -13.64 13.75
C ARG A 188 13.07 -12.44 14.66
N ILE A 189 12.78 -12.56 15.96
CA ILE A 189 12.95 -11.46 16.92
C ILE A 189 14.42 -11.04 16.97
N THR A 190 15.34 -12.01 17.04
CA THR A 190 16.78 -11.77 17.05
C THR A 190 17.25 -11.06 15.79
N HIS A 191 16.81 -11.52 14.62
CA HIS A 191 17.13 -10.90 13.33
C HIS A 191 16.60 -9.47 13.24
N ILE A 192 15.35 -9.23 13.68
CA ILE A 192 14.77 -7.89 13.73
C ILE A 192 15.56 -6.99 14.68
N GLY A 193 15.90 -7.47 15.88
CA GLY A 193 16.68 -6.70 16.85
C GLY A 193 18.07 -6.32 16.34
N LYS A 194 18.78 -7.26 15.69
CA LYS A 194 20.05 -6.99 15.00
C LYS A 194 19.90 -5.95 13.90
N LYS A 195 18.83 -6.06 13.10
CA LYS A 195 18.57 -5.11 12.02
C LYS A 195 18.18 -3.73 12.55
N LEU A 196 17.42 -3.62 13.63
CA LEU A 196 17.08 -2.35 14.27
C LEU A 196 18.31 -1.67 14.87
N SER A 197 19.16 -2.41 15.59
CA SER A 197 20.39 -1.88 16.20
C SER A 197 21.43 -1.44 15.16
N ALA A 198 21.44 -2.06 13.98
CA ALA A 198 22.34 -1.67 12.89
C ALA A 198 21.88 -0.42 12.11
N GLN A 199 20.65 0.07 12.31
CA GLN A 199 20.14 1.24 11.59
C GLN A 199 20.34 2.51 12.42
N PRO A 200 20.75 3.64 11.81
CA PRO A 200 20.81 4.92 12.50
C PRO A 200 19.44 5.31 13.08
N SER A 201 19.44 5.74 14.34
CA SER A 201 18.25 6.25 15.03
C SER A 201 17.57 7.35 14.22
N GLY A 202 16.26 7.25 14.04
CA GLY A 202 15.48 8.22 13.28
C GLY A 202 15.47 8.03 11.76
N SER A 203 16.24 7.08 11.20
CA SER A 203 16.23 6.80 9.76
C SER A 203 14.87 6.25 9.28
N ARG A 204 14.54 6.48 8.00
CA ARG A 204 13.33 5.91 7.36
C ARG A 204 13.31 4.38 7.44
N ALA A 205 14.46 3.74 7.26
CA ALA A 205 14.60 2.29 7.36
C ALA A 205 14.32 1.78 8.78
N PHE A 206 14.81 2.50 9.81
CA PHE A 206 14.48 2.21 11.20
C PHE A 206 12.97 2.30 11.45
N TRP A 207 12.33 3.43 11.12
CA TRP A 207 10.89 3.63 11.36
C TRP A 207 10.03 2.66 10.54
N SER A 208 10.43 2.35 9.31
CA SER A 208 9.74 1.34 8.51
C SER A 208 9.80 -0.04 9.14
N LEU A 209 10.95 -0.43 9.70
CA LEU A 209 11.10 -1.72 10.37
C LEU A 209 10.36 -1.75 11.71
N ALA A 210 10.47 -0.69 12.53
CA ALA A 210 9.77 -0.57 13.81
C ALA A 210 8.24 -0.67 13.62
N LYS A 211 7.67 0.07 12.66
CA LYS A 211 6.23 -0.01 12.31
C LYS A 211 5.81 -1.38 11.79
N SER A 212 6.70 -2.12 11.13
CA SER A 212 6.38 -3.48 10.67
C SER A 212 6.33 -4.52 11.79
N VAL A 213 6.97 -4.22 12.93
CA VAL A 213 7.07 -5.11 14.09
C VAL A 213 5.96 -4.80 15.09
N GLU A 214 5.70 -3.52 15.32
CA GLU A 214 4.64 -3.06 16.19
C GLU A 214 3.38 -2.73 15.40
N ALA A 215 2.36 -3.57 15.54
CA ALA A 215 1.04 -3.33 14.97
C ALA A 215 0.34 -2.05 15.52
N ASN A 216 0.85 -1.48 16.61
CA ASN A 216 0.28 -0.31 17.28
C ASN A 216 0.47 1.00 16.49
N PHE A 217 1.55 1.14 15.71
CA PHE A 217 1.80 2.36 14.94
C PHE A 217 0.99 2.47 13.64
N CYS A 218 0.29 1.41 13.25
CA CYS A 218 -0.44 1.32 11.98
C CYS A 218 -1.96 1.45 12.15
N ARG A 219 -2.44 1.77 13.36
CA ARG A 219 -3.86 2.07 13.57
C ARG A 219 -4.17 3.45 12.99
N PRO A 220 -5.22 3.60 12.16
CA PRO A 220 -5.63 4.92 11.71
C PRO A 220 -5.99 5.76 12.94
N THR A 221 -5.26 6.85 13.15
CA THR A 221 -5.50 7.79 14.26
C THR A 221 -6.81 8.55 14.07
N LEU A 222 -7.30 8.64 12.82
CA LEU A 222 -8.55 9.27 12.47
C LEU A 222 -9.67 8.23 12.36
N PRO A 223 -10.78 8.36 13.11
CA PRO A 223 -11.96 7.52 12.93
C PRO A 223 -12.55 7.70 11.52
N PRO A 224 -13.47 6.83 11.08
CA PRO A 224 -14.26 7.08 9.87
C PRO A 224 -14.93 8.45 9.92
N LEU A 225 -14.96 9.16 8.79
CA LEU A 225 -15.59 10.46 8.69
C LEU A 225 -16.96 10.31 8.03
N VAL A 226 -17.94 11.11 8.43
CA VAL A 226 -19.27 11.11 7.83
C VAL A 226 -19.27 12.01 6.60
N LYS A 227 -19.63 11.46 5.44
CA LYS A 227 -19.85 12.22 4.19
C LYS A 227 -21.19 12.97 4.26
N PRO A 228 -21.39 14.03 3.46
CA PRO A 228 -22.66 14.77 3.43
C PRO A 228 -23.89 13.92 3.08
N ASP A 229 -23.70 12.81 2.39
CA ASP A 229 -24.73 11.82 2.04
C ASP A 229 -25.05 10.83 3.19
N GLY A 230 -24.39 10.95 4.34
CA GLY A 230 -24.53 10.06 5.50
C GLY A 230 -23.66 8.80 5.45
N ILE A 231 -22.92 8.55 4.36
CA ILE A 231 -22.04 7.38 4.22
C ILE A 231 -20.71 7.61 4.94
N LEU A 232 -20.11 6.56 5.50
CA LEU A 232 -18.81 6.65 6.16
C LEU A 232 -17.63 6.54 5.17
N ALA A 233 -16.70 7.48 5.27
CA ALA A 233 -15.39 7.43 4.62
C ALA A 233 -14.41 6.63 5.47
N HIS A 234 -14.03 5.45 5.00
CA HIS A 234 -13.14 4.53 5.73
C HIS A 234 -11.70 4.62 5.25
N THR A 235 -11.49 4.84 3.95
CA THR A 235 -10.16 4.86 3.36
C THR A 235 -9.45 6.20 3.54
N ALA A 236 -8.11 6.20 3.53
CA ALA A 236 -7.34 7.45 3.61
C ALA A 236 -7.64 8.38 2.43
N ARG A 237 -7.88 7.82 1.22
CA ARG A 237 -8.22 8.59 0.02
C ARG A 237 -9.55 9.30 0.16
N GLU A 238 -10.60 8.60 0.61
CA GLU A 238 -11.92 9.22 0.82
C GLU A 238 -11.87 10.32 1.88
N LYS A 239 -11.17 10.08 3.00
CA LYS A 239 -11.02 11.07 4.06
C LYS A 239 -10.28 12.32 3.56
N ALA A 240 -9.18 12.14 2.82
CA ALA A 240 -8.43 13.24 2.23
C ALA A 240 -9.27 14.04 1.23
N GLY A 241 -10.04 13.35 0.38
CA GLY A 241 -10.97 14.00 -0.55
C GLY A 241 -12.04 14.82 0.18
N LEU A 242 -12.62 14.29 1.26
CA LEU A 242 -13.61 15.00 2.05
C LEU A 242 -13.04 16.25 2.71
N PHE A 243 -11.83 16.16 3.27
CA PHE A 243 -11.13 17.34 3.78
C PHE A 243 -10.85 18.36 2.68
N ALA A 244 -10.34 17.93 1.52
CA ALA A 244 -10.07 18.83 0.39
C ALA A 244 -11.33 19.59 -0.04
N SER A 245 -12.45 18.88 -0.20
CA SER A 245 -13.73 19.50 -0.55
C SER A 245 -14.23 20.47 0.53
N LEU A 246 -14.11 20.11 1.81
CA LEU A 246 -14.54 20.95 2.93
C LEU A 246 -13.68 22.23 3.02
N PHE A 247 -12.36 22.10 2.91
CA PHE A 247 -11.46 23.26 2.90
C PHE A 247 -11.69 24.15 1.68
N ALA A 248 -11.89 23.57 0.49
CA ALA A 248 -12.22 24.33 -0.73
C ALA A 248 -13.56 25.06 -0.60
N HIS A 249 -14.56 24.44 0.03
CA HIS A 249 -15.84 25.09 0.30
C HIS A 249 -15.70 26.27 1.27
N ASN A 250 -14.94 26.09 2.35
CA ASN A 250 -14.72 27.12 3.37
C ASN A 250 -13.73 28.22 2.94
N SER A 251 -12.95 27.98 1.88
CA SER A 251 -11.98 28.94 1.33
C SER A 251 -12.56 29.72 0.14
N ARG A 252 -13.84 30.07 0.21
CA ARG A 252 -14.50 30.95 -0.77
C ARG A 252 -14.64 32.34 -0.18
N LEU A 253 -14.00 33.32 -0.80
CA LEU A 253 -14.28 34.73 -0.54
C LEU A 253 -15.46 35.14 -1.43
N ASP A 254 -16.48 35.76 -0.84
CA ASP A 254 -17.54 36.38 -1.61
C ASP A 254 -17.01 37.68 -2.23
N THR A 255 -16.59 37.61 -3.48
CA THR A 255 -16.09 38.75 -4.24
C THR A 255 -17.19 39.47 -5.02
N SER A 256 -18.47 39.08 -4.86
CA SER A 256 -19.57 39.62 -5.66
C SER A 256 -19.84 41.11 -5.42
N SER A 257 -19.45 41.63 -4.25
CA SER A 257 -19.66 43.03 -3.84
C SER A 257 -18.36 43.80 -3.52
N ALA A 258 -17.20 43.15 -3.64
CA ALA A 258 -15.92 43.75 -3.32
C ALA A 258 -15.35 44.50 -4.52
N THR A 259 -15.20 45.81 -4.41
CA THR A 259 -14.36 46.58 -5.33
C THR A 259 -12.89 46.33 -4.97
N PRO A 260 -12.04 45.88 -5.92
CA PRO A 260 -10.62 45.76 -5.66
C PRO A 260 -10.07 47.13 -5.22
N PRO A 261 -9.17 47.18 -4.23
CA PRO A 261 -8.59 48.44 -3.77
C PRO A 261 -7.95 49.16 -4.96
N SER A 262 -8.08 50.49 -5.02
CA SER A 262 -7.39 51.29 -6.04
C SER A 262 -5.89 51.16 -5.80
N LEU A 263 -5.26 50.26 -6.56
CA LEU A 263 -3.83 50.08 -6.53
C LEU A 263 -3.15 51.38 -6.99
N PRO A 264 -2.14 51.89 -6.27
CA PRO A 264 -1.36 53.00 -6.76
C PRO A 264 -0.76 52.65 -8.12
N HIS A 265 -0.69 53.62 -9.02
CA HIS A 265 -0.10 53.45 -10.34
C HIS A 265 1.34 52.94 -10.17
N CYS A 266 1.59 51.73 -10.66
CA CYS A 266 2.88 51.09 -10.58
C CYS A 266 3.44 51.01 -12.00
N ASP A 267 4.38 51.90 -12.33
CA ASP A 267 5.10 51.88 -13.62
C ASP A 267 6.05 50.68 -13.75
N SER A 268 6.20 49.91 -12.67
CA SER A 268 7.05 48.72 -12.64
C SER A 268 6.26 47.51 -13.12
N SER A 269 6.42 47.15 -14.39
CA SER A 269 5.98 45.86 -14.90
C SER A 269 6.98 44.78 -14.47
N MET A 270 6.48 43.63 -13.99
CA MET A 270 7.34 42.47 -13.84
C MET A 270 7.84 42.02 -15.22
N SER A 271 9.15 41.82 -15.35
CA SER A 271 9.72 41.25 -16.55
C SER A 271 9.09 39.88 -16.85
N GLU A 272 8.87 39.60 -18.14
CA GLU A 272 8.43 38.30 -18.63
C GLU A 272 9.24 37.18 -17.97
N VAL A 273 8.56 36.29 -17.24
CA VAL A 273 9.19 35.15 -16.56
C VAL A 273 9.56 34.14 -17.62
N ARG A 274 10.85 34.05 -17.96
CA ARG A 274 11.36 33.05 -18.90
C ARG A 274 11.97 31.85 -18.20
N ILE A 275 11.30 30.69 -18.28
CA ILE A 275 11.85 29.39 -17.92
C ILE A 275 12.75 28.90 -19.05
N ARG A 276 13.99 28.53 -18.71
CA ARG A 276 14.95 27.94 -19.65
C ARG A 276 15.03 26.44 -19.43
N ASN A 277 15.25 25.66 -20.49
CA ASN A 277 15.40 24.19 -20.43
C ASN A 277 16.46 23.76 -19.40
N LYS A 278 17.57 24.51 -19.28
CA LYS A 278 18.60 24.26 -18.25
C LYS A 278 18.08 24.35 -16.81
N GLU A 279 17.06 25.16 -16.55
CA GLU A 279 16.43 25.30 -15.23
C GLU A 279 15.50 24.13 -14.96
N VAL A 280 14.73 23.71 -15.97
CA VAL A 280 13.89 22.49 -15.93
C VAL A 280 14.75 21.25 -15.66
N LEU A 281 15.80 21.05 -16.47
CA LEU A 281 16.76 19.97 -16.30
C LEU A 281 17.38 19.97 -14.89
N ARG A 282 17.82 21.13 -14.40
CA ARG A 282 18.39 21.26 -13.05
C ARG A 282 17.37 20.88 -11.98
N ALA A 283 16.11 21.27 -12.15
CA ALA A 283 15.05 20.97 -11.20
C ALA A 283 14.72 19.47 -11.19
N LEU A 284 14.64 18.82 -12.36
CA LEU A 284 14.46 17.37 -12.50
C LEU A 284 15.63 16.59 -11.86
N CYS A 285 16.86 17.01 -12.10
CA CYS A 285 18.06 16.39 -11.51
C CYS A 285 18.12 16.53 -9.98
N ARG A 286 17.46 17.54 -9.39
CA ARG A 286 17.42 17.77 -7.94
C ARG A 286 16.28 17.04 -7.23
N LEU A 287 15.40 16.36 -7.96
CA LEU A 287 14.33 15.57 -7.36
C LEU A 287 14.90 14.52 -6.39
N ASP A 288 14.25 14.41 -5.24
CA ASP A 288 14.50 13.32 -4.29
C ASP A 288 13.72 12.08 -4.73
N VAL A 289 14.47 11.09 -5.22
CA VAL A 289 13.96 9.82 -5.73
C VAL A 289 13.19 9.01 -4.69
N ASN A 290 13.34 9.33 -3.40
CA ASN A 290 12.69 8.62 -2.30
C ASN A 290 11.29 9.17 -1.97
N LYS A 291 10.90 10.31 -2.55
CA LYS A 291 9.56 10.87 -2.34
C LYS A 291 8.50 10.01 -3.03
N ALA A 292 7.31 10.00 -2.45
CA ALA A 292 6.17 9.30 -3.03
C ALA A 292 5.73 9.98 -4.34
N SER A 293 5.24 9.18 -5.28
CA SER A 293 4.60 9.69 -6.49
C SER A 293 3.41 10.58 -6.16
N GLY A 294 3.14 11.54 -7.04
CA GLY A 294 1.94 12.35 -6.97
C GLY A 294 0.68 11.56 -7.36
N PRO A 295 -0.47 12.25 -7.44
CA PRO A 295 -1.71 11.65 -7.95
C PRO A 295 -1.59 11.22 -9.43
N ASP A 296 -0.62 11.78 -10.15
CA ASP A 296 -0.21 11.40 -11.51
C ASP A 296 0.37 9.98 -11.61
N GLY A 297 0.74 9.35 -10.49
CA GLY A 297 1.36 8.03 -10.48
C GLY A 297 2.82 8.02 -10.99
N VAL A 298 3.37 9.18 -11.35
CA VAL A 298 4.72 9.32 -11.89
C VAL A 298 5.73 9.49 -10.75
N PRO A 299 6.69 8.56 -10.59
CA PRO A 299 7.65 8.63 -9.49
C PRO A 299 8.84 9.52 -9.82
N ALA A 300 9.35 10.24 -8.81
CA ALA A 300 10.49 11.14 -8.94
C ALA A 300 11.76 10.47 -9.50
N ILE A 301 11.95 9.17 -9.26
CA ILE A 301 13.07 8.39 -9.84
C ILE A 301 13.03 8.33 -11.36
N VAL A 302 11.83 8.22 -11.96
CA VAL A 302 11.64 8.15 -13.41
C VAL A 302 11.95 9.51 -14.03
N LEU A 303 11.36 10.57 -13.47
CA LEU A 303 11.62 11.94 -13.91
C LEU A 303 13.10 12.32 -13.84
N LYS A 304 13.79 11.87 -12.78
CA LYS A 304 15.23 12.12 -12.61
C LYS A 304 16.08 11.30 -13.57
N ALA A 305 15.76 10.03 -13.78
CA ALA A 305 16.51 9.15 -14.69
C ALA A 305 16.37 9.57 -16.15
N CYS A 306 15.22 10.13 -16.52
CA CYS A 306 14.92 10.64 -17.85
C CYS A 306 15.09 12.16 -17.97
N ALA A 307 15.68 12.81 -16.96
CA ALA A 307 15.86 14.25 -16.92
C ALA A 307 16.60 14.84 -18.15
N PRO A 308 17.66 14.20 -18.71
CA PRO A 308 18.35 14.73 -19.88
C PRO A 308 17.45 14.92 -21.10
N GLU A 309 16.50 14.01 -21.33
CA GLU A 309 15.60 14.10 -22.47
C GLU A 309 14.43 15.04 -22.15
N LEU A 310 13.71 14.77 -21.04
CA LEU A 310 12.54 15.55 -20.64
C LEU A 310 12.86 17.01 -20.33
N GLY A 311 14.05 17.29 -19.78
CA GLY A 311 14.47 18.66 -19.47
C GLY A 311 14.88 19.47 -20.71
N ASN A 312 15.22 18.80 -21.82
CA ASN A 312 15.61 19.44 -23.07
C ASN A 312 14.45 19.57 -24.07
N THR A 313 13.35 18.84 -23.87
CA THR A 313 12.09 18.95 -24.62
C THR A 313 11.45 20.35 -24.45
N PRO A 314 11.40 21.19 -25.50
CA PRO A 314 10.80 22.52 -25.43
C PRO A 314 9.33 22.50 -25.02
N GLU A 315 8.59 21.50 -25.44
CA GLU A 315 7.14 21.39 -25.19
C GLU A 315 6.86 21.25 -23.67
N ILE A 316 7.71 20.55 -22.94
CA ILE A 316 7.60 20.46 -21.47
C ILE A 316 7.83 21.82 -20.81
N ASN A 317 8.67 22.67 -21.40
CA ASN A 317 8.83 24.05 -20.97
C ASN A 317 7.55 24.85 -21.26
N ASP A 318 6.96 24.69 -22.44
CA ASP A 318 5.71 25.35 -22.82
C ASP A 318 4.57 25.01 -21.86
N LEU A 319 4.46 23.76 -21.39
CA LEU A 319 3.51 23.40 -20.33
C LEU A 319 3.72 24.21 -19.04
N LEU A 320 4.97 24.41 -18.62
CA LEU A 320 5.28 25.19 -17.42
C LEU A 320 4.97 26.68 -17.63
N TYR A 321 5.23 27.21 -18.82
CA TYR A 321 4.83 28.56 -19.21
C TYR A 321 3.32 28.73 -19.20
N MET A 322 2.57 27.81 -19.84
CA MET A 322 1.10 27.80 -19.86
C MET A 322 0.51 27.75 -18.45
N SER A 323 1.16 27.00 -17.55
CA SER A 323 0.75 26.92 -16.14
C SER A 323 0.97 28.25 -15.42
N ILE A 324 2.09 28.93 -15.65
CA ILE A 324 2.37 30.25 -15.05
C ILE A 324 1.44 31.31 -15.63
N SER A 325 1.24 31.34 -16.95
CA SER A 325 0.40 32.33 -17.60
C SER A 325 -1.09 32.15 -17.24
N GLY A 326 -1.56 30.91 -17.12
CA GLY A 326 -2.90 30.59 -16.62
C GLY A 326 -3.09 31.01 -15.15
N VAL A 327 -2.07 30.82 -14.30
CA VAL A 327 -2.08 31.30 -12.92
C VAL A 327 -2.00 32.82 -12.85
N THR A 328 -1.28 33.52 -13.72
CA THR A 328 -1.22 35.00 -13.72
C THR A 328 -2.49 35.63 -14.27
N ASN A 329 -3.16 35.01 -15.24
CA ASN A 329 -4.47 35.46 -15.73
C ASN A 329 -5.57 35.21 -14.68
N SER A 330 -5.47 34.11 -13.92
CA SER A 330 -6.32 33.87 -12.75
C SER A 330 -5.96 34.77 -11.56
N ALA A 331 -4.68 35.09 -11.33
CA ALA A 331 -4.22 35.90 -10.20
C ALA A 331 -4.43 37.40 -10.41
N ALA A 332 -4.69 37.87 -11.65
CA ALA A 332 -5.29 39.17 -11.90
C ALA A 332 -6.70 39.29 -11.27
N GLN A 333 -7.34 38.16 -10.95
CA GLN A 333 -8.43 38.06 -9.97
C GLN A 333 -7.87 37.45 -8.68
N ALA A 334 -7.25 38.31 -7.85
CA ALA A 334 -6.56 37.95 -6.62
C ALA A 334 -7.22 36.80 -5.83
N THR A 335 -6.67 35.60 -5.99
CA THR A 335 -6.93 34.46 -5.10
C THR A 335 -5.61 34.15 -4.41
N ILE A 336 -5.46 34.63 -3.18
CA ILE A 336 -4.44 34.14 -2.25
C ILE A 336 -4.82 32.69 -1.95
N SER A 337 -4.30 31.75 -2.73
CA SER A 337 -4.29 30.36 -2.32
C SER A 337 -3.33 30.24 -1.14
N SER A 338 -3.91 30.12 0.06
CA SER A 338 -3.22 29.65 1.24
C SER A 338 -2.74 28.22 0.97
N THR A 339 -1.56 28.09 0.38
CA THR A 339 -0.87 26.82 0.30
C THR A 339 -0.43 26.44 1.70
N ILE A 340 -1.29 25.69 2.40
CA ILE A 340 -0.88 24.96 3.59
C ILE A 340 0.16 23.95 3.11
N SER A 341 1.42 24.25 3.40
CA SER A 341 2.55 23.34 3.26
C SER A 341 2.32 22.10 4.13
N LYS A 342 1.68 21.08 3.55
CA LYS A 342 1.86 19.67 3.88
C LYS A 342 1.79 18.84 2.59
N ASP A 343 2.82 19.02 1.77
CA ASP A 343 3.50 17.97 0.98
C ASP A 343 2.63 16.73 0.67
N SER A 344 1.62 16.83 -0.21
CA SER A 344 0.91 15.63 -0.73
C SER A 344 -0.01 15.81 -1.95
N SER A 345 -0.48 17.00 -2.32
CA SER A 345 -1.59 17.14 -3.30
C SER A 345 -1.28 17.83 -4.64
N SER A 346 -0.02 18.12 -4.97
CA SER A 346 0.34 18.69 -6.29
C SER A 346 1.08 17.65 -7.13
N SER A 347 0.76 17.59 -8.43
CA SER A 347 1.52 16.78 -9.41
C SER A 347 3.01 17.09 -9.31
N SER A 348 3.86 16.15 -9.72
CA SER A 348 5.31 16.36 -9.69
C SER A 348 5.73 17.59 -10.53
N LEU A 349 4.96 17.91 -11.57
CA LEU A 349 5.12 19.11 -12.42
C LEU A 349 4.67 20.40 -11.73
N TYR A 350 3.56 20.38 -10.98
CA TYR A 350 3.15 21.54 -10.15
C TYR A 350 4.16 21.85 -9.03
N LYS A 351 4.80 20.81 -8.45
CA LYS A 351 5.89 21.00 -7.47
C LYS A 351 7.14 21.62 -8.09
N LEU A 352 7.44 21.30 -9.35
CA LEU A 352 8.54 21.92 -10.11
C LEU A 352 8.24 23.41 -10.38
N SER A 353 7.02 23.75 -10.80
CA SER A 353 6.57 25.13 -11.00
C SER A 353 6.69 25.98 -9.72
N ASN A 354 6.18 25.49 -8.58
CA ASN A 354 6.27 26.21 -7.29
C ASN A 354 7.72 26.35 -6.76
N SER A 355 8.58 25.35 -7.01
CA SER A 355 10.01 25.41 -6.64
C SER A 355 10.79 26.46 -7.44
N MET A 356 10.46 26.61 -8.73
CA MET A 356 11.04 27.66 -9.57
C MET A 356 10.58 29.06 -9.14
N TYR A 357 9.31 29.21 -8.77
CA TYR A 357 8.76 30.46 -8.25
C TYR A 357 9.49 30.93 -6.97
N SER A 358 9.77 30.02 -6.05
CA SER A 358 10.49 30.33 -4.80
C SER A 358 11.98 30.65 -5.00
N SER A 359 12.63 30.02 -5.99
CA SER A 359 14.05 30.26 -6.29
C SER A 359 14.31 31.62 -6.96
N SER A 360 13.35 32.15 -7.71
CA SER A 360 13.46 33.47 -8.34
C SER A 360 13.38 34.62 -7.31
N ASN A 361 12.61 34.44 -6.24
CA ASN A 361 12.49 35.43 -5.16
C ASN A 361 13.70 35.47 -4.21
N ASN A 362 14.46 34.37 -4.08
CA ASN A 362 15.68 34.34 -3.26
C ASN A 362 16.93 34.87 -3.98
N SER A 363 16.81 35.34 -5.23
CA SER A 363 17.91 35.96 -5.98
C SER A 363 17.92 37.49 -5.88
N LYS A 364 17.06 38.06 -5.03
CA LYS A 364 17.01 39.49 -4.69
C LYS A 364 16.98 39.67 -3.17
N THR A 365 18.08 39.33 -2.51
CA THR A 365 18.52 39.92 -1.24
C THR A 365 20.02 40.08 -1.30
#